data_AF-A0A0R1EZ49-F1
#
_entry.id   AF-A0A0R1EZ49-F1
#
_cell.length_a   1.000
_cell.length_b   1.000
_cell.length_c   1.000
_cell.angle_alpha   90.00
_cell.angle_beta   90.00
_cell.angle_gamma   90.00
#
_symmetry.space_group_name_H-M   'P 1'
#
loop_
_entity.id
_entity.type
_entity.pdbx_description
1 polymer ?
#
loop_
_entity_poly.entity_id
_entity_poly.type
_entity_poly.pdbx_seq_one_letter_code
_entity_poly.pdbx_strand_id
1 'polypeptide(L)' 'MPAIEKNFDDYQFLKIDRDENTDLCIVLNVRGLPSFLGYHDGQEVGRFVNGDLKTQTEVETWIHGLA' A
#
# COMPACT_ATOMS: atom_id res chain seq x y z
N MET A 1 -6.58 -2.76 -7.93
CA MET A 1 -7.93 -2.89 -7.33
C MET A 1 -8.78 -1.82 -7.98
N PRO A 2 -9.52 -2.16 -9.06
CA PRO A 2 -10.08 -1.13 -9.93
C PRO A 2 -11.07 -0.20 -9.22
N ALA A 3 -11.78 -0.72 -8.22
CA ALA A 3 -12.77 0.05 -7.46
C ALA A 3 -12.12 1.05 -6.48
N ILE A 4 -11.04 0.67 -5.79
CA ILE A 4 -10.32 1.58 -4.88
C ILE A 4 -9.63 2.68 -5.68
N GLU A 5 -8.92 2.30 -6.75
CA GLU A 5 -8.23 3.27 -7.62
C GLU A 5 -9.20 4.33 -8.16
N LYS A 6 -10.44 3.95 -8.48
CA LYS A 6 -11.51 4.84 -8.94
C LYS A 6 -12.13 5.70 -7.83
N ASN A 7 -12.11 5.24 -6.58
CA ASN A 7 -12.64 6.00 -5.44
C ASN A 7 -11.63 7.04 -4.92
N PHE A 8 -10.36 6.90 -5.28
CA PHE A 8 -9.24 7.72 -4.79
C PHE A 8 -8.42 8.27 -5.97
N ASP A 9 -9.07 9.03 -6.86
CA ASP A 9 -8.43 9.60 -8.05
C ASP A 9 -7.29 10.59 -7.71
N ASP A 10 -7.30 11.16 -6.50
CA ASP A 10 -6.24 12.06 -6.00
C ASP A 10 -4.95 11.31 -5.62
N TYR A 11 -5.01 9.98 -5.47
CA TYR A 11 -3.89 9.15 -5.07
C TYR A 11 -3.27 8.43 -6.26
N GLN A 12 -1.94 8.40 -6.31
CA GLN A 12 -1.23 7.59 -7.29
C GLN A 12 -1.00 6.18 -6.75
N PHE A 13 -1.74 5.20 -7.29
CA PHE A 13 -1.54 3.80 -6.97
C PHE A 13 -0.40 3.21 -7.80
N LEU A 14 0.64 2.73 -7.11
CA LEU A 14 1.74 2.01 -7.72
C LEU A 14 1.68 0.54 -7.30
N LYS A 15 1.72 -0.35 -8.29
CA LYS A 15 1.83 -1.79 -8.05
C LYS A 15 3.29 -2.19 -8.24
N ILE A 16 3.88 -2.72 -7.19
CA ILE A 16 5.25 -3.25 -7.22
C ILE A 16 5.16 -4.77 -7.08
N ASP A 17 5.79 -5.48 -8.00
CA ASP A 17 5.96 -6.93 -7.89
C ASP A 17 7.10 -7.24 -6.92
N ARG A 18 6.82 -8.05 -5.89
CA ARG A 18 7.80 -8.40 -4.86
C ARG A 18 8.93 -9.26 -5.42
N ASP A 19 8.61 -10.21 -6.28
CA ASP A 19 9.60 -11.17 -6.78
C ASP A 19 10.63 -10.43 -7.66
N GLU A 20 10.16 -9.45 -8.45
CA GLU A 20 11.05 -8.56 -9.22
C GLU A 20 11.80 -7.52 -8.36
N ASN A 21 11.24 -7.11 -7.21
CA ASN A 21 11.78 -6.04 -6.36
C ASN A 21 12.13 -6.53 -4.95
N THR A 22 12.70 -7.72 -4.85
CA THR A 22 12.94 -8.39 -3.56
C THR A 22 13.81 -7.53 -2.62
N ASP A 23 14.88 -6.91 -3.13
CA ASP A 23 15.77 -6.06 -2.32
C ASP A 23 15.04 -4.84 -1.76
N LEU A 24 14.19 -4.19 -2.57
CA LEU A 24 13.37 -3.06 -2.12
C LEU A 24 12.39 -3.50 -1.03
N CYS A 25 11.72 -4.64 -1.22
CA CYS A 25 10.81 -5.18 -0.20
C CYS A 25 11.54 -5.50 1.12
N ILE A 26 12.77 -6.00 1.06
CA ILE A 26 13.61 -6.24 2.25
C ILE A 26 13.93 -4.91 2.95
N VAL A 27 14.39 -3.89 2.20
CA VAL A 27 14.73 -2.56 2.74
C VAL A 27 13.51 -1.89 3.39
N LEU A 28 12.34 -2.00 2.75
CA LEU A 28 11.08 -1.47 3.27
C LEU A 28 10.45 -2.35 4.36
N ASN A 29 11.08 -3.47 4.72
CA ASN A 29 10.61 -4.46 5.69
C ASN A 29 9.18 -4.99 5.39
N VAL A 30 8.89 -5.16 4.10
CA VAL A 30 7.63 -5.74 3.61
C VAL A 30 7.74 -7.27 3.69
N ARG A 31 7.08 -7.86 4.69
CA ARG A 31 7.17 -9.30 5.01
C ARG A 31 5.96 -10.13 4.59
N GLY A 32 4.81 -9.49 4.42
CA GLY A 32 3.54 -10.15 4.07
C GLY A 32 2.93 -9.54 2.81
N LEU A 33 2.25 -10.35 2.00
CA LEU A 33 1.49 -9.87 0.84
C LEU A 33 0.01 -10.19 1.07
N PRO A 34 -0.92 -9.29 0.67
CA PRO A 34 -0.67 -7.96 0.11
C PRO A 34 -0.22 -6.95 1.18
N SER A 35 0.64 -6.00 0.83
CA SER A 35 1.06 -4.89 1.71
C SER A 35 0.91 -3.55 1.01
N PHE A 36 0.59 -2.50 1.76
CA PHE A 36 0.43 -1.15 1.24
C PHE A 36 1.33 -0.17 2.00
N LEU A 37 1.89 0.80 1.28
CA LEU A 37 2.70 1.88 1.80
C LEU A 37 2.15 3.19 1.24
N GLY A 38 1.94 4.17 2.11
CA GLY A 38 1.47 5.50 1.77
C GLY A 38 2.62 6.49 1.85
N TYR A 39 2.84 7.24 0.78
CA TYR A 39 3.87 8.26 0.70
C TYR A 39 3.23 9.62 0.36
N HIS A 40 3.73 10.67 1.00
CA HIS A 40 3.39 12.07 0.72
C HIS A 40 4.69 12.88 0.67
N ASP A 41 4.91 13.63 -0.42
CA ASP A 41 6.12 14.43 -0.64
C ASP A 41 7.46 13.68 -0.39
N GLY A 42 7.48 12.39 -0.76
CA GLY A 42 8.65 11.52 -0.60
C GLY A 42 8.87 10.98 0.83
N GLN A 43 7.97 11.30 1.76
CA GLN A 43 7.97 10.75 3.13
C GLN A 43 6.90 9.68 3.30
N GLU A 44 7.22 8.62 4.02
CA GLU A 44 6.24 7.58 4.36
C GLU A 44 5.29 8.11 5.43
N VAL A 45 4.02 8.31 5.08
CA VAL A 45 2.95 8.78 5.98
C VAL A 45 2.18 7.63 6.64
N GLY A 46 2.29 6.43 6.08
CA GLY A 46 1.67 5.26 6.68
C GLY A 46 2.08 3.96 6.01
N ARG A 47 1.95 2.87 6.76
CA ARG A 47 2.17 1.51 6.27
C ARG A 47 1.05 0.59 6.72
N PHE A 48 0.58 -0.24 5.81
CA PHE A 48 -0.35 -1.34 6.08
C PHE A 48 0.29 -2.65 5.65
N VAL A 49 1.28 -3.06 6.45
CA VAL A 49 2.10 -4.26 6.24
C VAL A 49 1.73 -5.28 7.31
N ASN A 50 0.89 -6.24 6.94
CA ASN A 50 0.64 -7.44 7.75
C ASN A 50 0.43 -8.64 6.81
N GLY A 51 0.55 -9.86 7.36
CA GLY A 51 0.39 -11.10 6.61
C GLY A 51 -1.06 -11.46 6.31
N ASP A 52 -2.02 -10.66 6.79
CA ASP A 52 -3.43 -10.94 6.66
C ASP A 52 -3.97 -10.49 5.29
N LEU A 53 -4.93 -11.27 4.80
CA LEU A 53 -5.71 -10.89 3.63
C LEU A 53 -6.53 -9.65 3.97
N LYS A 54 -6.44 -8.63 3.11
CA LYS A 54 -7.10 -7.34 3.30
C LYS A 54 -8.34 -7.27 2.43
N THR A 55 -9.45 -6.86 3.01
CA THR A 55 -10.67 -6.54 2.27
C THR A 55 -10.58 -5.15 1.67
N GLN A 56 -11.43 -4.86 0.67
CA GLN A 56 -11.52 -3.53 0.07
C GLN A 56 -11.76 -2.46 1.15
N THR A 57 -12.76 -2.67 2.01
CA THR A 57 -13.13 -1.71 3.06
C THR A 57 -12.00 -1.42 4.04
N GLU A 58 -11.20 -2.43 4.41
CA GLU A 58 -10.03 -2.21 5.28
C GLU A 58 -8.97 -1.34 4.60
N VAL A 59 -8.71 -1.57 3.30
CA VAL A 59 -7.77 -0.74 2.54
C VAL A 59 -8.30 0.68 2.40
N GLU A 60 -9.57 0.87 2.05
CA GLU A 60 -10.18 2.21 1.93
C GLU A 60 -10.16 2.95 3.29
N THR A 61 -10.48 2.25 4.38
CA THR A 61 -10.42 2.82 5.75
C THR A 61 -8.99 3.25 6.10
N TRP A 62 -8.00 2.44 5.74
CA TRP A 62 -6.59 2.79 5.95
C TRP A 62 -6.19 4.03 5.13
N ILE A 63 -6.57 4.10 3.84
CA ILE A 63 -6.27 5.26 2.99
C ILE A 63 -6.89 6.54 3.56
N HIS A 64 -8.15 6.48 4.02
CA HIS A 64 -8.79 7.63 4.68
C HIS A 64 -8.10 8.09 5.96
N GLY A 65 -7.33 7.21 6.61
CA GLY A 65 -6.54 7.52 7.80
C GLY A 65 -5.15 8.09 7.51
N LEU A 66 -4.72 8.13 6.24
CA LEU A 66 -3.48 8.79 5.84
C LEU A 66 -3.69 10.31 5.89
N ALA A 67 -2.88 10.99 6.69
CA ALA A 67 -2.91 12.43 6.91
C ALA A 67 -1.72 13.11 6.24
#